data_AF-A0A2T2YLU3-F1
#
_entry.id   AF-A0A2T2YLU3-F1
#
_cell.length_a   1.000
_cell.length_b   1.000
_cell.length_c   1.000
_cell.angle_alpha   90.00
_cell.angle_beta   90.00
_cell.angle_gamma   90.00
#
_symmetry.space_group_name_H-M   'P 1'
#
loop_
_entity.id
_entity.type
_entity.pdbx_description
1 polymer ?
#
loop_
_entity_poly.entity_id
_entity_poly.type
_entity_poly.pdbx_seq_one_letter_code
_entity_poly.pdbx_strand_id
1 'polypeptide(L)'
;MSKEVGFVKRQRIPVERVSRRPSLQQAQEILRPACYPERKHGYPILPKTEAMKVAVRALNEKFAFVPINVTFHNYINHVGVLQHKCDLWGNSVTGCNYGAKSTILINYLPDAKNHVAAVFTQVSV
;
A
#
# COMPACT_ATOMS: atom_id res chain seq x y z
N MET A 1 -29.61 -21.65 -10.43
CA MET A 1 -28.23 -21.86 -10.90
C MET A 1 -27.31 -20.91 -10.14
N SER A 2 -26.93 -21.31 -8.92
CA SER A 2 -26.10 -20.49 -8.04
C SER A 2 -24.64 -20.69 -8.43
N LYS A 3 -23.96 -19.60 -8.80
CA LYS A 3 -22.53 -19.62 -9.14
C LYS A 3 -21.72 -19.66 -7.85
N GLU A 4 -21.00 -20.75 -7.61
CA GLU A 4 -20.00 -20.85 -6.56
C GLU A 4 -18.87 -19.85 -6.82
N VAL A 5 -18.61 -18.98 -5.85
CA VAL A 5 -17.44 -18.11 -5.84
C VAL A 5 -16.28 -18.93 -5.31
N GLY A 6 -15.34 -19.29 -6.20
CA GLY A 6 -14.19 -20.11 -5.88
C GLY A 6 -13.30 -19.49 -4.80
N PHE A 7 -13.12 -20.21 -3.69
CA PHE A 7 -12.17 -19.88 -2.63
C PHE A 7 -10.75 -20.11 -3.14
N VAL A 8 -9.94 -19.04 -3.22
CA VAL A 8 -8.51 -19.15 -3.51
C VAL A 8 -7.84 -19.95 -2.38
N LYS A 9 -7.09 -21.01 -2.73
CA LYS A 9 -6.36 -21.87 -1.78
C LYS A 9 -5.42 -21.00 -0.93
N ARG A 10 -5.63 -21.06 0.40
CA ARG A 10 -4.87 -20.33 1.41
C ARG A 10 -3.48 -20.93 1.58
N GLN A 11 -2.43 -20.16 1.32
CA GLN A 11 -1.05 -20.57 1.61
C GLN A 11 -0.72 -20.14 3.05
N ARG A 12 -0.45 -21.11 3.94
CA ARG A 12 -0.03 -20.84 5.32
C ARG A 12 1.46 -20.51 5.31
N ILE A 13 1.84 -19.35 5.82
CA ILE A 13 3.24 -19.02 6.10
C ILE A 13 3.56 -19.52 7.53
N PRO A 14 4.57 -20.39 7.74
CA PRO A 14 4.91 -20.88 9.07
C PRO A 14 5.45 -19.76 9.97
N VAL A 15 4.99 -19.73 11.23
CA VAL A 15 5.41 -18.74 12.22
C VAL A 15 6.55 -19.32 13.06
N GLU A 16 7.78 -19.27 12.55
CA GLU A 16 8.99 -19.54 13.34
C GLU A 16 9.46 -18.29 14.08
N ARG A 17 9.99 -18.45 15.30
CA ARG A 17 10.46 -17.36 16.19
C ARG A 17 11.71 -16.69 15.60
N VAL A 18 11.51 -15.80 14.65
CA VAL A 18 12.52 -14.89 14.11
C VAL A 18 12.57 -13.62 14.96
N SER A 19 13.74 -12.99 15.06
CA SER A 19 14.01 -11.68 15.68
C SER A 19 12.77 -10.79 15.84
N ARG A 20 12.52 -10.28 17.06
CA ARG A 20 11.28 -9.59 17.48
C ARG A 20 10.89 -8.35 16.65
N ARG A 21 11.66 -7.96 15.63
CA ARG A 21 11.35 -6.85 14.73
C ARG A 21 11.29 -7.38 13.29
N PRO A 22 10.21 -7.11 12.54
CA PRO A 22 10.20 -7.45 11.13
C PRO A 22 11.36 -6.75 10.44
N SER A 23 12.03 -7.48 9.53
CA SER A 23 13.05 -6.88 8.68
C SER A 23 12.41 -5.83 7.77
N LEU A 24 13.22 -4.90 7.25
CA LEU A 24 12.75 -3.93 6.25
C LEU A 24 12.12 -4.63 5.04
N GLN A 25 12.65 -5.79 4.65
CA GLN A 25 12.11 -6.59 3.57
C GLN A 25 10.70 -7.11 3.89
N GLN A 26 10.50 -7.69 5.08
CA GLN A 26 9.18 -8.17 5.49
C GLN A 26 8.16 -7.03 5.54
N ALA A 27 8.57 -5.84 6.01
CA ALA A 27 7.72 -4.66 5.99
C ALA A 27 7.37 -4.24 4.55
N GLN A 28 8.32 -4.29 3.62
CA GLN A 28 8.08 -3.96 2.21
C GLN A 28 7.15 -4.97 1.53
N GLU A 29 7.21 -6.25 1.87
CA GLU A 29 6.34 -7.29 1.31
C GLU A 29 4.86 -7.09 1.67
N ILE A 30 4.60 -6.61 2.90
CA ILE A 30 3.24 -6.33 3.39
C ILE A 30 2.76 -4.94 2.99
N LEU A 31 3.60 -3.90 3.13
CA LEU A 31 3.22 -2.52 2.84
C LEU A 31 3.20 -2.21 1.34
N ARG A 32 4.00 -2.94 0.54
CA ARG A 32 4.14 -2.81 -0.92
C ARG A 32 4.25 -1.35 -1.39
N PRO A 33 5.26 -0.60 -0.91
CA PRO A 33 5.41 0.79 -1.31
C PRO A 33 5.74 0.85 -2.81
N ALA A 34 5.15 1.81 -3.51
CA ALA A 34 5.28 1.96 -4.95
C ALA A 34 5.70 3.38 -5.31
N CYS A 35 6.58 3.52 -6.31
CA CYS A 35 6.91 4.82 -6.88
C CYS A 35 5.73 5.36 -7.70
N TYR A 36 5.58 6.68 -7.73
CA TYR A 36 4.59 7.34 -8.57
C TYR A 36 4.79 6.98 -10.05
N PRO A 37 3.78 6.45 -10.75
CA PRO A 37 3.93 5.91 -12.10
C PRO A 37 3.72 7.01 -13.15
N GLU A 38 4.56 8.05 -13.13
CA GLU A 38 4.49 9.19 -14.05
C GLU A 38 4.35 8.72 -15.52
N ARG A 39 3.35 9.25 -16.24
CA ARG A 39 2.99 8.93 -17.64
C ARG A 39 2.50 7.50 -17.88
N LYS A 40 2.32 6.68 -16.84
CA LYS A 40 1.80 5.30 -16.95
C LYS A 40 0.41 5.22 -16.34
N HIS A 41 -0.42 4.31 -16.84
CA HIS A 41 -1.75 3.98 -16.26
C HIS A 41 -2.69 5.19 -16.03
N GLY A 42 -2.55 6.25 -16.83
CA GLY A 42 -3.34 7.47 -16.71
C GLY A 42 -2.86 8.47 -15.65
N TYR A 43 -1.67 8.27 -15.07
CA TYR A 43 -1.08 9.20 -14.11
C TYR A 43 -0.32 10.34 -14.83
N PRO A 44 -0.69 11.61 -14.59
CA PRO A 44 -0.08 12.75 -15.27
C PRO A 44 1.33 13.04 -14.75
N ILE A 45 2.02 13.92 -15.45
CA ILE A 45 3.19 14.60 -14.90
C ILE A 45 2.69 15.58 -13.83
N LEU A 46 3.31 15.58 -12.66
CA LEU A 46 2.94 16.51 -11.60
C LEU A 46 3.67 17.84 -11.82
N PRO A 47 2.99 19.01 -11.82
CA PRO A 47 3.67 20.30 -12.02
C PRO A 47 4.80 20.53 -11.00
N LYS A 48 4.62 20.04 -9.77
CA LYS A 48 5.63 20.13 -8.72
C LYS A 48 6.89 19.32 -9.04
N THR A 49 6.75 18.15 -9.67
CA THR A 49 7.90 17.29 -10.00
C THR A 49 8.69 17.89 -11.16
N GLU A 50 8.04 18.52 -12.13
CA GLU A 50 8.73 19.28 -13.18
C GLU A 50 9.53 20.45 -12.61
N ALA A 51 8.93 21.24 -11.70
CA ALA A 51 9.65 22.32 -11.03
C ALA A 51 10.87 21.80 -10.23
N MET A 52 10.73 20.66 -9.55
CA MET A 52 11.85 20.02 -8.85
C MET A 52 12.95 19.56 -9.82
N LYS A 53 12.60 18.97 -10.98
CA LYS A 53 13.59 18.58 -12.02
C LYS A 53 14.36 19.78 -12.58
N VAL A 54 13.77 20.98 -12.62
CA VAL A 54 14.48 22.22 -12.98
C VAL A 54 15.52 22.57 -11.91
N ALA A 55 15.11 22.62 -10.64
CA ALA A 55 16.01 22.96 -9.53
C ALA A 55 17.16 21.96 -9.40
N VAL A 56 16.88 20.66 -9.52
CA VAL A 56 17.87 19.58 -9.42
C VAL A 56 18.93 19.70 -10.53
N ARG A 57 18.56 20.09 -11.75
CA ARG A 57 19.52 20.36 -12.83
C ARG A 57 20.44 21.53 -12.52
N ALA A 58 19.92 22.61 -11.94
CA ALA A 58 20.73 23.76 -11.54
C ALA A 58 21.70 23.44 -10.39
N LEU A 59 21.33 22.51 -9.52
CA LEU A 59 22.15 22.05 -8.38
C LEU A 59 23.11 20.91 -8.74
N ASN A 60 23.06 20.39 -9.98
CA ASN A 60 23.79 19.19 -10.40
C ASN A 60 23.53 17.95 -9.50
N GLU A 61 22.27 17.79 -9.09
CA GLU A 61 21.83 16.71 -8.21
C GLU A 61 20.98 15.66 -8.95
N LYS A 62 20.52 14.62 -8.23
CA LYS A 62 19.64 13.57 -8.77
C LYS A 62 18.19 13.73 -8.33
N PHE A 63 17.26 13.43 -9.24
CA PHE A 63 15.82 13.37 -8.95
C PHE A 63 15.34 11.91 -9.01
N ALA A 64 14.55 11.49 -8.04
CA ALA A 64 13.89 10.20 -8.04
C ALA A 64 12.51 10.27 -7.37
N PHE A 65 11.57 9.47 -7.89
CA PHE A 65 10.33 9.19 -7.18
C PHE A 65 10.62 8.15 -6.10
N VAL A 66 10.45 8.54 -4.84
CA VAL A 66 10.57 7.60 -3.72
C VAL A 66 9.32 6.71 -3.63
N PRO A 67 9.47 5.43 -3.24
CA PRO A 67 8.33 4.55 -3.07
C PRO A 67 7.52 4.98 -1.85
N ILE A 68 6.19 5.07 -2.01
CA ILE A 68 5.25 5.45 -0.96
C ILE A 68 4.17 4.38 -0.81
N ASN A 69 3.56 4.30 0.38
CA ASN A 69 2.51 3.32 0.68
C ASN A 69 1.16 3.69 0.03
N VAL A 70 1.12 3.72 -1.29
CA VAL A 70 -0.05 4.05 -2.10
C VAL A 70 -0.10 3.10 -3.29
N THR A 71 -1.30 2.62 -3.60
CA THR A 71 -1.55 1.78 -4.76
C THR A 71 -2.02 2.63 -5.94
N PHE A 72 -1.48 2.34 -7.12
CA PHE A 72 -1.77 3.07 -8.37
C PHE A 72 -2.53 2.23 -9.42
N HIS A 73 -3.18 1.15 -8.98
CA HIS A 73 -4.03 0.30 -9.82
C HIS A 73 -5.14 -0.35 -8.97
N ASN A 74 -6.25 -0.74 -9.58
CA ASN A 74 -7.33 -1.44 -8.87
C ASN A 74 -7.02 -2.94 -8.83
N TYR A 75 -7.12 -3.57 -7.66
CA TYR A 75 -6.95 -5.02 -7.52
C TYR A 75 -7.48 -5.53 -6.17
N ILE A 76 -7.61 -6.86 -6.03
CA ILE A 76 -7.66 -7.50 -4.71
C ILE A 76 -6.22 -7.68 -4.24
N ASN A 77 -5.89 -7.12 -3.09
CA ASN A 77 -4.54 -7.16 -2.57
C ASN A 77 -4.14 -8.54 -2.05
N HIS A 78 -2.87 -8.70 -1.70
CA HIS A 78 -2.28 -9.96 -1.27
C HIS A 78 -2.87 -10.56 0.02
N VAL A 79 -3.61 -9.77 0.81
CA VAL A 79 -4.32 -10.23 2.01
C VAL A 79 -5.84 -10.37 1.79
N GLY A 80 -6.30 -10.23 0.54
CA GLY A 80 -7.69 -10.43 0.16
C GLY A 80 -8.60 -9.20 0.28
N VAL A 81 -8.05 -7.98 0.43
CA VAL A 81 -8.82 -6.73 0.53
C VAL A 81 -8.88 -6.03 -0.82
N LEU A 82 -10.07 -5.56 -1.21
CA LEU A 82 -10.24 -4.71 -2.39
C LEU A 82 -9.51 -3.38 -2.18
N GLN A 83 -8.59 -3.06 -3.07
CA GLN A 83 -7.78 -1.85 -3.02
C GLN A 83 -7.92 -1.08 -4.33
N HIS A 84 -8.34 0.19 -4.22
CA HIS A 84 -8.50 1.05 -5.39
C HIS A 84 -7.20 1.78 -5.74
N LYS A 85 -7.10 2.24 -6.97
CA LYS A 85 -6.03 3.14 -7.41
C LYS A 85 -6.19 4.52 -6.78
N CYS A 86 -5.08 5.20 -6.50
CA CYS A 86 -5.09 6.60 -6.07
C CYS A 86 -5.61 7.51 -7.19
N ASP A 87 -6.55 8.39 -6.87
CA ASP A 87 -7.18 9.35 -7.76
C ASP A 87 -6.54 10.75 -7.71
N LEU A 88 -5.47 10.91 -6.93
CA LEU A 88 -4.75 12.17 -6.70
C LEU A 88 -5.60 13.28 -6.05
N TRP A 89 -6.58 12.92 -5.21
CA TRP A 89 -7.43 13.90 -4.51
C TRP A 89 -6.67 14.84 -3.55
N GLY A 90 -5.48 14.45 -3.08
CA GLY A 90 -4.61 15.34 -2.30
C GLY A 90 -4.84 15.36 -0.79
N ASN A 91 -5.64 14.43 -0.23
CA ASN A 91 -5.93 14.37 1.21
C ASN A 91 -5.16 13.26 1.97
N SER A 92 -3.92 12.95 1.57
CA SER A 92 -3.21 11.77 2.10
C SER A 92 -2.92 11.80 3.61
N VAL A 93 -2.94 12.97 4.25
CA VAL A 93 -2.57 13.15 5.67
C VAL A 93 -3.71 12.77 6.61
N THR A 94 -4.94 13.20 6.33
CA THR A 94 -6.08 12.96 7.23
C THR A 94 -6.75 11.60 7.01
N GLY A 95 -6.51 10.96 5.87
CA GLY A 95 -7.05 9.64 5.57
C GLY A 95 -7.26 9.44 4.07
N CYS A 96 -7.45 8.20 3.65
CA CYS A 96 -7.79 7.89 2.25
C CYS A 96 -9.11 7.11 2.22
N ASN A 97 -10.19 7.80 1.82
CA ASN A 97 -11.53 7.20 1.78
C ASN A 97 -11.70 6.19 0.63
N TYR A 98 -10.84 6.28 -0.39
CA TYR A 98 -10.85 5.36 -1.53
C TYR A 98 -10.10 4.06 -1.24
N GLY A 99 -9.43 3.91 -0.10
CA GLY A 99 -8.66 2.71 0.20
C GLY A 99 -7.39 2.54 -0.64
N ALA A 100 -6.94 3.57 -1.36
CA ALA A 100 -5.71 3.49 -2.15
C ALA A 100 -4.43 3.45 -1.29
N LYS A 101 -4.47 4.08 -0.11
CA LYS A 101 -3.33 4.15 0.81
C LYS A 101 -3.10 2.78 1.47
N SER A 102 -1.91 2.21 1.28
CA SER A 102 -1.47 0.93 1.87
C SER A 102 -1.11 1.10 3.35
N THR A 103 -2.12 1.36 4.17
CA THR A 103 -2.01 1.48 5.63
C THR A 103 -2.25 0.14 6.32
N ILE A 104 -1.92 0.07 7.62
CA ILE A 104 -2.17 -1.11 8.48
C ILE A 104 -3.63 -1.60 8.45
N LEU A 105 -4.58 -0.69 8.17
CA LEU A 105 -6.01 -0.99 8.08
C LEU A 105 -6.34 -1.96 6.94
N ILE A 106 -5.55 -1.95 5.86
CA ILE A 106 -5.85 -2.74 4.65
C ILE A 106 -4.81 -3.83 4.36
N ASN A 107 -3.76 -3.95 5.19
CA ASN A 107 -2.75 -5.00 5.10
C ASN A 107 -2.63 -5.83 6.39
N TYR A 108 -1.96 -5.32 7.43
CA TYR A 108 -1.66 -6.06 8.67
C TYR A 108 -2.92 -6.44 9.46
N LEU A 109 -3.88 -5.53 9.64
CA LEU A 109 -5.08 -5.83 10.43
C LEU A 109 -5.99 -6.88 9.75
N PRO A 110 -6.28 -6.78 8.44
CA PRO A 110 -7.00 -7.83 7.72
C PRO A 110 -6.25 -9.16 7.73
N ASP A 111 -4.92 -9.16 7.56
CA ASP A 111 -4.12 -10.38 7.64
C ASP A 111 -4.19 -11.03 9.03
N ALA A 112 -4.06 -10.25 10.10
CA ALA A 112 -4.23 -10.75 11.46
C ALA A 112 -5.63 -11.32 11.68
N LYS A 113 -6.67 -10.64 11.17
CA LYS A 113 -8.06 -11.12 11.25
C LYS A 113 -8.26 -12.42 10.48
N ASN A 114 -7.63 -12.56 9.31
CA ASN A 114 -7.61 -13.81 8.53
C ASN A 114 -6.94 -14.96 9.31
N HIS A 115 -6.02 -14.63 10.20
CA HIS A 115 -5.38 -15.53 11.18
C HIS A 115 -6.12 -15.60 12.52
N VAL A 116 -7.42 -15.26 12.55
CA VAL A 116 -8.33 -15.43 13.70
C VAL A 116 -8.07 -14.46 14.85
N ALA A 117 -7.29 -13.39 14.64
CA ALA A 117 -7.17 -12.33 15.63
C ALA A 117 -8.52 -11.60 15.85
N ALA A 118 -8.81 -11.27 17.11
CA ALA A 118 -9.89 -10.37 17.46
C ALA A 118 -9.36 -8.93 17.53
N VAL A 119 -10.09 -7.99 16.93
CA VAL A 119 -9.78 -6.56 16.95
C VAL A 119 -10.85 -5.86 17.76
N PHE A 120 -10.47 -5.26 18.87
CA PHE A 120 -11.35 -4.47 19.73
C PHE A 120 -10.98 -3.00 19.60
N THR A 121 -11.99 -2.13 19.50
CA THR A 121 -11.81 -0.68 19.43
C THR A 121 -12.31 -0.05 20.73
N GLN A 122 -11.84 1.16 21.03
CA GLN A 122 -12.23 1.92 22.24
C GLN A 122 -11.93 1.21 23.57
N VAL A 123 -10.95 0.29 23.58
CA VAL A 123 -10.44 -0.35 24.80
C VAL A 123 -9.35 0.53 25.41
N SER A 124 -9.45 0.81 26.72
CA SER A 124 -8.37 1.41 27.51
C SER A 124 -7.73 0.32 28.36
N VAL A 125 -6.40 0.27 28.39
CA VAL A 125 -5.60 -0.75 29.10
C VAL A 125 -4.75 -0.14 30.20
#